data_AF-C4XYK4-F1
#
_entry.id   AF-C4XYK4-F1
#
_cell.length_a   1.000
_cell.length_b   1.000
_cell.length_c   1.000
_cell.angle_alpha   90.00
_cell.angle_beta   90.00
_cell.angle_gamma   90.00
#
_symmetry.space_group_name_H-M   'P 1'
#
loop_
_entity.id
_entity.type
_entity.pdbx_description
1 polymer ?
#
loop_
_entity_poly.entity_id
_entity_poly.type
_entity_poly.pdbx_seq_one_letter_code
_entity_poly.pdbx_strand_id
1 'polypeptide(L)'
;MKRIFLIDCPGIVPPSNKDTESDILFRGVVRVEHVSNPEQYIPDMLQKCERKHLERTYEIKGWSNYEEDSSLLEQASAEFIELIARKQGRLLKGGEPDEGAVAKQVLNDFNRGKIPWFVQPPKDEEVRTGEDKKASFKRARAEREAEKDSKDSAKRLKMDSSEGESDDKEEEEVEAKEEL
;
A
#
# COMPACT_ATOMS: atom_id res chain seq x y z
N MET A 1 40.25 -10.21 10.37
CA MET A 1 40.31 -9.63 9.01
C MET A 1 38.92 -9.72 8.39
N LYS A 2 38.32 -8.60 7.98
CA LYS A 2 37.09 -8.64 7.17
C LYS A 2 37.50 -9.00 5.73
N ARG A 3 36.93 -10.09 5.17
CA ARG A 3 37.32 -10.68 3.87
C ARG A 3 36.26 -10.54 2.77
N ILE A 4 35.24 -9.72 2.98
CA ILE A 4 34.14 -9.54 2.03
C ILE A 4 33.97 -8.04 1.76
N PHE A 5 33.86 -7.71 0.49
CA PHE A 5 33.54 -6.37 -0.01
C PHE A 5 32.24 -6.46 -0.81
N LEU A 6 31.34 -5.51 -0.57
CA LEU A 6 30.12 -5.34 -1.35
C LEU A 6 30.36 -4.27 -2.40
N ILE A 7 29.97 -4.56 -3.63
CA ILE A 7 29.98 -3.62 -4.75
C ILE A 7 28.54 -3.47 -5.19
N ASP A 8 28.12 -2.23 -5.40
CA ASP A 8 26.81 -1.89 -5.93
C ASP A 8 26.99 -1.16 -7.28
N CYS A 9 26.21 -1.55 -8.27
CA CYS A 9 26.23 -0.96 -9.61
C CYS A 9 24.84 -0.40 -9.93
N PRO A 10 24.73 0.61 -10.82
CA PRO A 10 23.43 1.14 -11.20
C PRO A 10 22.55 0.07 -11.86
N GLY A 11 21.23 0.26 -11.79
CA GLY A 11 20.27 -0.58 -12.50
C GLY A 11 20.46 -0.51 -14.02
N ILE A 12 20.42 -1.66 -14.69
CA ILE A 12 20.54 -1.78 -16.14
C ILE A 12 19.25 -2.37 -16.69
N VAL A 13 18.72 -1.77 -17.76
CA VAL A 13 17.55 -2.27 -18.48
C VAL A 13 17.98 -2.70 -19.88
N PRO A 14 18.04 -4.01 -20.17
CA PRO A 14 18.38 -4.50 -21.49
C PRO A 14 17.32 -4.08 -22.53
N PRO A 15 17.71 -3.67 -23.74
CA PRO A 15 16.76 -3.39 -24.80
C PRO A 15 16.07 -4.69 -25.23
N SER A 16 14.74 -4.71 -25.19
CA SER A 16 13.90 -5.86 -25.55
C SER A 16 12.74 -5.39 -26.42
N ASN A 17 12.57 -5.99 -27.59
CA ASN A 17 11.45 -5.67 -28.49
C ASN A 17 10.10 -6.25 -28.00
N LYS A 18 10.11 -7.02 -26.91
CA LYS A 18 8.90 -7.62 -26.33
C LYS A 18 8.29 -6.78 -25.21
N ASP A 19 9.07 -5.87 -24.63
CA ASP A 19 8.59 -5.02 -23.55
C ASP A 19 7.75 -3.89 -24.14
N THR A 20 6.54 -3.72 -23.61
CA THR A 20 5.69 -2.59 -23.95
C THR A 20 6.17 -1.33 -23.22
N GLU A 21 5.81 -0.15 -23.71
CA GLU A 21 6.12 1.10 -23.01
C GLU A 21 5.52 1.13 -21.60
N SER A 22 4.31 0.60 -21.44
CA SER A 22 3.63 0.45 -20.15
C SER A 22 4.43 -0.45 -19.20
N ASP A 23 4.96 -1.58 -19.67
CA ASP A 23 5.81 -2.46 -18.86
C ASP A 23 7.09 -1.77 -18.39
N ILE A 24 7.71 -0.96 -19.26
CA ILE A 24 8.90 -0.16 -18.91
C ILE A 24 8.56 0.87 -17.84
N LEU A 25 7.41 1.54 -17.96
CA LEU A 25 6.96 2.55 -17.02
C LEU A 25 6.62 1.97 -15.63
N PHE A 26 5.90 0.85 -15.60
CA PHE A 26 5.47 0.16 -14.37
C PHE A 26 6.62 -0.53 -13.62
N ARG A 27 7.74 -0.80 -14.30
CA ARG A 27 8.99 -1.25 -13.65
C ARG A 27 9.80 -0.10 -13.05
N GLY A 28 9.33 1.15 -13.16
CA GLY A 28 10.01 2.32 -12.61
C GLY A 28 11.30 2.71 -13.34
N VAL A 29 11.44 2.30 -14.61
CA VAL A 29 12.63 2.61 -15.43
C VAL A 29 12.66 4.08 -15.83
N VAL A 30 11.50 4.64 -16.15
CA VAL A 30 11.33 6.02 -16.60
C VAL A 30 10.73 6.85 -15.47
N ARG A 31 11.23 8.07 -15.32
CA ARG A 31 10.62 9.06 -14.42
C ARG A 31 9.30 9.54 -15.00
N VAL A 32 8.23 9.37 -14.24
CA VAL A 32 6.85 9.68 -14.64
C VAL A 32 6.70 11.16 -15.05
N GLU A 33 7.52 12.05 -14.48
CA GLU A 33 7.51 13.48 -14.80
C GLU A 33 7.84 13.79 -16.26
N HIS A 34 8.68 12.96 -16.89
CA HIS A 34 9.12 13.10 -18.28
C HIS A 34 8.18 12.42 -19.29
N VAL A 35 7.13 11.76 -18.83
CA VAL A 35 6.13 11.16 -19.70
C VAL A 35 5.20 12.28 -20.21
N SER A 36 5.07 12.39 -21.54
CA SER A 36 4.28 13.43 -22.19
C SER A 36 2.78 13.26 -21.94
N ASN A 37 2.27 12.05 -22.18
CA ASN A 37 0.86 11.69 -22.09
C ASN A 37 0.71 10.56 -21.04
N PRO A 38 0.77 10.88 -19.75
CA PRO A 38 0.68 9.89 -18.67
C PRO A 38 -0.68 9.18 -18.58
N GLU A 39 -1.76 9.85 -18.98
CA GLU A 39 -3.14 9.36 -18.93
C GLU A 39 -3.35 8.08 -19.74
N GLN A 40 -2.64 7.90 -20.86
CA GLN A 40 -2.75 6.72 -21.71
C GLN A 40 -2.34 5.41 -21.02
N TYR A 41 -1.55 5.50 -19.94
CA TYR A 41 -1.07 4.32 -19.21
C TYR A 41 -1.98 3.93 -18.03
N ILE A 42 -3.00 4.74 -17.74
CA ILE A 42 -3.97 4.44 -16.67
C ILE A 42 -4.79 3.17 -16.99
N PRO A 43 -5.33 2.96 -18.21
CA PRO A 43 -6.00 1.71 -18.58
C PRO A 43 -5.19 0.45 -18.24
N ASP A 44 -3.90 0.42 -18.59
CA ASP A 44 -3.03 -0.73 -18.32
C ASP A 44 -2.74 -0.91 -16.83
N MET A 45 -2.67 0.20 -16.07
CA MET A 45 -2.51 0.16 -14.61
C MET A 45 -3.76 -0.41 -13.95
N LEU A 46 -4.95 -0.02 -14.42
CA LEU A 46 -6.23 -0.53 -13.94
C LEU A 46 -6.35 -2.04 -14.14
N GLN A 47 -5.89 -2.57 -15.27
CA GLN A 47 -5.87 -4.03 -15.49
C GLN A 47 -4.98 -4.78 -14.50
N LYS A 48 -3.94 -4.15 -13.95
CA LYS A 48 -3.02 -4.78 -12.99
C LYS A 48 -3.50 -4.67 -11.54
N CYS A 49 -4.39 -3.73 -11.23
CA CYS A 49 -4.85 -3.45 -9.88
C CYS A 49 -6.28 -3.95 -9.67
N GLU A 50 -6.55 -4.58 -8.53
CA GLU A 50 -7.94 -4.85 -8.15
C GLU A 50 -8.67 -3.56 -7.80
N ARG A 51 -9.89 -3.39 -8.32
CA ARG A 51 -10.73 -2.20 -8.10
C ARG A 51 -10.87 -1.84 -6.63
N LYS A 52 -11.06 -2.83 -5.76
CA LYS A 52 -11.19 -2.67 -4.30
C LYS A 52 -10.00 -1.93 -3.68
N HIS A 53 -8.79 -2.16 -4.19
CA HIS A 53 -7.59 -1.52 -3.68
C HIS A 53 -7.52 -0.05 -4.10
N LEU A 54 -7.87 0.24 -5.35
CA LEU A 54 -7.93 1.62 -5.86
C LEU A 54 -8.99 2.46 -5.13
N GLU A 55 -10.20 1.93 -4.98
CA GLU A 55 -11.29 2.60 -4.26
C GLU A 55 -10.91 2.87 -2.80
N ARG A 56 -10.18 1.95 -2.15
CA ARG A 56 -9.70 2.16 -0.78
C ARG A 56 -8.60 3.22 -0.71
N THR A 57 -7.62 3.17 -1.61
CA THR A 57 -6.45 4.08 -1.56
C THR A 57 -6.83 5.53 -1.85
N TYR A 58 -7.79 5.74 -2.75
CA TYR A 58 -8.22 7.08 -3.15
C TYR A 58 -9.56 7.50 -2.53
N GLU A 59 -10.25 6.58 -1.84
CA GLU A 59 -11.59 6.76 -1.24
C GLU A 59 -12.56 7.41 -2.24
N ILE A 60 -12.62 6.82 -3.43
CA ILE A 60 -13.54 7.15 -4.53
C ILE A 60 -14.37 5.91 -4.89
N LYS A 61 -15.53 6.11 -5.51
CA LYS A 61 -16.46 5.07 -5.95
C LYS A 61 -17.24 5.55 -7.17
N GLY A 62 -17.93 4.63 -7.86
CA GLY A 62 -18.94 4.98 -8.86
C GLY A 62 -18.44 5.22 -10.29
N TRP A 63 -17.21 4.81 -10.60
CA TRP A 63 -16.67 4.74 -11.96
C TRP A 63 -17.05 3.42 -12.63
N SER A 64 -17.06 3.40 -13.94
CA SER A 64 -17.54 2.30 -14.78
C SER A 64 -16.87 0.96 -14.45
N ASN A 65 -17.65 -0.12 -14.48
CA ASN A 65 -17.15 -1.46 -14.14
C ASN A 65 -16.57 -2.16 -15.37
N TYR A 66 -15.28 -1.96 -15.62
CA TYR A 66 -14.58 -2.59 -16.75
C TYR A 66 -14.26 -4.08 -16.55
N GLU A 67 -14.46 -4.62 -15.33
CA GLU A 67 -14.24 -6.06 -15.06
C GLU A 67 -15.30 -6.94 -15.74
N GLU A 68 -16.51 -6.41 -15.96
CA GLU A 68 -17.60 -7.07 -16.67
C GLU A 68 -17.54 -6.87 -18.18
N ASP A 69 -17.14 -5.67 -18.61
CA ASP A 69 -17.03 -5.30 -20.03
C ASP A 69 -15.75 -4.52 -20.29
N SER A 70 -14.80 -5.16 -20.98
CA SER A 70 -13.51 -4.54 -21.32
C SER A 70 -13.62 -3.34 -22.27
N SER A 71 -14.75 -3.17 -22.97
CA SER A 71 -14.98 -1.97 -23.80
C SER A 71 -15.13 -0.70 -22.96
N LEU A 72 -15.48 -0.84 -21.68
CA LEU A 72 -15.62 0.27 -20.74
C LEU A 72 -14.30 0.71 -20.13
N LEU A 73 -13.17 0.04 -20.44
CA LEU A 73 -11.88 0.33 -19.79
C LEU A 73 -11.42 1.78 -19.98
N GLU A 74 -11.53 2.29 -21.21
CA GLU A 74 -11.18 3.68 -21.53
C GLU A 74 -12.06 4.66 -20.75
N GLN A 75 -13.37 4.45 -20.77
CA GLN A 75 -14.32 5.27 -20.02
C GLN A 75 -14.06 5.22 -18.51
N ALA A 76 -13.83 4.02 -17.97
CA ALA A 76 -13.51 3.83 -16.56
C ALA A 76 -12.22 4.58 -16.18
N SER A 77 -11.21 4.56 -17.04
CA SER A 77 -9.95 5.27 -16.80
C SER A 77 -10.15 6.79 -16.71
N ALA A 78 -10.94 7.38 -17.61
CA ALA A 78 -11.26 8.80 -17.60
C ALA A 78 -12.07 9.18 -16.35
N GLU A 79 -13.12 8.42 -16.03
CA GLU A 79 -13.94 8.63 -14.83
C GLU A 79 -13.12 8.51 -13.53
N PHE A 80 -12.21 7.53 -13.47
CA PHE A 80 -11.30 7.34 -12.34
C PHE A 80 -10.41 8.56 -12.10
N ILE A 81 -9.80 9.09 -13.16
CA ILE A 81 -8.96 10.29 -13.10
C ILE A 81 -9.80 11.50 -12.68
N GLU A 82 -10.98 11.68 -13.28
CA GLU A 82 -11.88 12.79 -12.98
C GLU A 82 -12.32 12.79 -11.52
N LEU A 83 -12.73 11.64 -10.98
CA LEU A 83 -13.14 11.51 -9.58
C LEU A 83 -12.00 11.91 -8.63
N ILE A 84 -10.77 11.49 -8.92
CA ILE A 84 -9.59 11.87 -8.12
C ILE A 84 -9.31 13.37 -8.25
N ALA A 85 -9.35 13.91 -9.46
CA ALA A 85 -9.12 15.33 -9.75
C ALA A 85 -10.08 16.22 -8.95
N ARG A 86 -11.37 15.92 -9.02
CA ARG A 86 -12.43 16.64 -8.32
C ARG A 86 -12.29 16.52 -6.80
N LYS A 87 -11.99 15.32 -6.29
CA LYS A 87 -11.80 15.09 -4.86
C LYS A 87 -10.59 15.86 -4.30
N GLN A 88 -9.50 15.91 -5.05
CA GLN A 88 -8.25 16.58 -4.63
C GLN A 88 -8.23 18.08 -4.96
N GLY A 89 -9.21 18.59 -5.70
CA GLY A 89 -9.22 19.98 -6.18
C GLY A 89 -8.16 20.27 -7.23
N ARG A 90 -7.66 19.25 -7.95
CA ARG A 90 -6.70 19.41 -9.06
C ARG A 90 -7.46 19.71 -10.35
N LEU A 91 -7.91 20.95 -10.47
CA LEU A 91 -8.67 21.43 -11.61
C LEU A 91 -7.90 22.57 -12.29
N LEU A 92 -7.97 22.60 -13.62
CA LEU A 92 -7.49 23.69 -14.45
C LEU A 92 -8.42 24.91 -14.32
N LYS A 93 -7.98 26.03 -14.92
CA LYS A 93 -8.84 27.22 -15.04
C LYS A 93 -10.10 26.85 -15.84
N GLY A 94 -11.26 27.16 -15.29
CA GLY A 94 -12.55 26.76 -15.86
C GLY A 94 -13.17 25.53 -15.21
N GLY A 95 -12.49 24.90 -14.23
CA GLY A 95 -13.04 23.77 -13.47
C GLY A 95 -12.92 22.42 -14.18
N GLU A 96 -12.14 22.35 -15.26
CA GLU A 96 -11.81 21.10 -15.94
C GLU A 96 -10.79 20.28 -15.13
N PRO A 97 -10.94 18.95 -15.04
CA PRO A 97 -9.95 18.07 -14.41
C PRO A 97 -8.55 18.20 -15.05
N ASP A 98 -7.51 18.31 -14.22
CA ASP A 98 -6.12 18.20 -14.70
C ASP A 98 -5.73 16.72 -14.81
N GLU A 99 -6.10 16.10 -15.93
CA GLU A 99 -5.87 14.67 -16.18
C GLU A 99 -4.38 14.30 -16.12
N GLY A 100 -3.54 15.10 -16.76
CA GLY A 100 -2.10 14.86 -16.82
C GLY A 100 -1.44 14.90 -15.45
N ALA A 101 -1.75 15.90 -14.61
CA ALA A 101 -1.18 15.98 -13.27
C ALA A 101 -1.66 14.84 -12.36
N VAL A 102 -2.94 14.48 -12.45
CA VAL A 102 -3.51 13.37 -11.67
C VAL A 102 -2.92 12.04 -12.13
N ALA A 103 -2.82 11.79 -13.43
CA ALA A 103 -2.21 10.58 -13.97
C ALA A 103 -0.76 10.42 -13.51
N LYS A 104 0.05 11.50 -13.53
CA LYS A 104 1.43 11.46 -12.99
C LYS A 104 1.46 11.10 -11.51
N GLN A 105 0.56 11.67 -10.72
CA GLN A 105 0.45 11.34 -9.31
C GLN A 105 0.09 9.86 -9.09
N VAL A 106 -0.91 9.36 -9.83
CA VAL A 106 -1.39 7.98 -9.71
C VAL A 106 -0.30 6.98 -10.11
N LEU A 107 0.40 7.21 -11.23
CA LEU A 107 1.48 6.35 -11.69
C LEU A 107 2.68 6.35 -10.71
N ASN A 108 2.97 7.49 -10.09
CA ASN A 108 3.97 7.56 -9.03
C ASN A 108 3.54 6.78 -7.77
N ASP A 109 2.26 6.87 -7.38
CA ASP A 109 1.69 6.11 -6.26
C ASP A 109 1.72 4.59 -6.54
N PHE A 110 1.50 4.19 -7.80
CA PHE A 110 1.64 2.81 -8.26
C PHE A 110 3.09 2.30 -8.11
N ASN A 111 4.07 3.04 -8.63
CA ASN A 111 5.49 2.66 -8.58
C ASN A 111 6.07 2.68 -7.16
N ARG A 112 5.54 3.53 -6.26
CA ARG A 112 5.95 3.60 -4.85
C ARG A 112 5.29 2.55 -3.96
N GLY A 113 4.37 1.74 -4.51
CA GLY A 113 3.67 0.69 -3.76
C GLY A 113 2.59 1.21 -2.82
N LYS A 114 2.08 2.43 -3.03
CA LYS A 114 0.90 2.93 -2.30
C LYS A 114 -0.38 2.20 -2.72
N ILE A 115 -0.43 1.78 -3.98
CA ILE A 115 -1.49 0.91 -4.51
C ILE A 115 -1.00 -0.54 -4.39
N PRO A 116 -1.64 -1.40 -3.58
CA PRO A 116 -1.28 -2.81 -3.50
C PRO A 116 -1.63 -3.52 -4.82
N TRP A 117 -0.64 -4.15 -5.44
CA TRP A 117 -0.82 -5.03 -6.60
C TRP A 117 0.32 -6.06 -6.65
N PHE A 118 0.10 -7.17 -7.35
CA PHE A 118 1.13 -8.18 -7.58
C PHE A 118 0.83 -8.99 -8.84
N VAL A 119 1.88 -9.53 -9.46
CA VAL A 119 1.73 -10.54 -10.51
C VAL A 119 1.66 -11.90 -9.84
N GLN A 120 0.62 -12.68 -10.15
CA GLN A 120 0.49 -14.04 -9.65
C GLN A 120 1.69 -14.88 -10.13
N PRO A 121 2.27 -15.72 -9.24
CA PRO A 121 3.31 -16.63 -9.66
C PRO A 121 2.76 -17.62 -10.72
N PRO A 122 3.64 -18.20 -11.56
CA PRO A 122 3.26 -19.30 -12.43
C PRO A 122 2.52 -20.38 -11.64
N LYS A 123 1.46 -20.95 -12.23
CA LYS A 123 0.71 -22.03 -11.60
C LYS A 123 1.64 -23.24 -11.42
N ASP A 124 1.58 -23.84 -10.23
CA ASP A 124 2.30 -25.08 -9.96
C ASP A 124 1.54 -26.22 -10.66
N GLU A 125 2.04 -26.66 -11.80
CA GLU A 125 1.46 -27.79 -12.55
C GLU A 125 1.89 -29.14 -11.94
N GLU A 126 2.84 -29.13 -11.00
CA GLU A 126 3.30 -30.33 -10.31
C GLU A 126 2.38 -30.68 -9.15
N VAL A 127 1.69 -31.82 -9.25
CA VAL A 127 0.99 -32.43 -8.11
C VAL A 127 2.05 -32.92 -7.12
N ARG A 128 2.38 -32.10 -6.12
CA ARG A 128 3.27 -32.49 -5.03
C ARG A 128 2.60 -33.53 -4.14
N THR A 129 3.00 -34.79 -4.30
CA THR A 129 2.61 -35.92 -3.43
C THR A 129 3.51 -36.07 -2.19
N GLY A 130 4.42 -35.12 -1.94
CA GLY A 130 5.33 -35.13 -0.80
C GLY A 130 4.69 -34.52 0.45
N GLU A 131 4.72 -35.26 1.56
CA GLU A 131 4.41 -34.71 2.89
C GLU A 131 5.24 -33.45 3.15
N ASP A 132 4.57 -32.36 3.50
CA ASP A 132 5.22 -31.07 3.74
C ASP A 132 6.08 -31.15 5.01
N LYS A 133 7.36 -31.52 4.86
CA LYS A 133 8.34 -31.63 5.97
C LYS A 133 8.53 -30.29 6.72
N LYS A 134 8.03 -29.17 6.16
CA LYS A 134 8.03 -27.84 6.79
C LYS A 134 6.74 -27.51 7.53
N ALA A 135 5.71 -28.34 7.47
CA ALA A 135 4.45 -28.15 8.20
C ALA A 135 4.68 -28.12 9.73
N SER A 136 5.59 -28.96 10.23
CA SER A 136 6.00 -28.97 11.65
C SER A 136 6.66 -27.65 12.05
N PHE A 137 7.54 -27.11 11.19
CA PHE A 137 8.20 -25.82 11.43
C PHE A 137 7.24 -24.64 11.34
N LYS A 138 6.23 -24.68 10.45
CA LYS A 138 5.15 -23.68 10.39
C LYS A 138 4.30 -23.69 11.67
N ARG A 139 3.91 -24.87 12.15
CA ARG A 139 3.14 -25.02 13.40
C ARG A 139 3.94 -24.54 14.62
N ALA A 140 5.19 -24.98 14.75
CA ALA A 140 6.07 -24.55 15.84
C ALA A 140 6.34 -23.04 15.85
N ARG A 141 6.40 -22.40 14.67
CA ARG A 141 6.53 -20.94 14.56
C ARG A 141 5.25 -20.22 14.96
N ALA A 142 4.09 -20.67 14.50
CA ALA A 142 2.80 -20.09 14.85
C ALA A 142 2.50 -20.20 16.36
N GLU A 143 2.85 -21.33 16.98
CA GLU A 143 2.74 -21.53 18.44
C GLU A 143 3.65 -20.56 19.21
N ARG A 144 4.91 -20.37 18.77
CA ARG A 144 5.83 -19.40 19.39
C ARG A 144 5.35 -17.96 19.24
N GLU A 145 4.78 -17.61 18.09
CA GLU A 145 4.24 -16.26 17.85
C GLU A 145 2.99 -16.02 18.72
N ALA A 146 2.08 -17.00 18.85
CA ALA A 146 0.92 -16.92 19.74
C ALA A 146 1.28 -16.89 21.24
N GLU A 147 2.29 -17.65 21.67
CA GLU A 147 2.83 -17.57 23.03
C GLU A 147 3.46 -16.21 23.32
N LYS A 148 4.06 -15.56 22.32
CA LYS A 148 4.65 -14.24 22.48
C LYS A 148 3.57 -13.16 22.59
N ASP A 149 2.55 -13.23 21.74
CA ASP A 149 1.42 -12.30 21.78
C ASP A 149 0.60 -12.41 23.08
N SER A 150 0.41 -13.64 23.60
CA SER A 150 -0.23 -13.85 24.90
C SER A 150 0.61 -13.34 26.08
N LYS A 151 1.94 -13.46 26.02
CA LYS A 151 2.84 -12.87 27.03
C LYS A 151 2.89 -11.35 26.96
N ASP A 152 2.91 -10.76 25.77
CA ASP A 152 2.92 -9.31 25.58
C ASP A 152 1.58 -8.67 25.99
N SER A 153 0.45 -9.32 25.72
CA SER A 153 -0.87 -8.88 26.20
C SER A 153 -1.03 -9.00 27.72
N ALA A 154 -0.59 -10.10 28.33
CA ALA A 154 -0.57 -10.25 29.79
C ALA A 154 0.36 -9.22 30.48
N LYS A 155 1.47 -8.86 29.84
CA LYS A 155 2.38 -7.82 30.35
C LYS A 155 1.78 -6.42 30.28
N ARG A 156 1.00 -6.11 29.22
CA ARG A 156 0.25 -4.85 29.12
C ARG A 156 -0.84 -4.74 30.19
N LEU A 157 -1.59 -5.82 30.42
CA LEU A 157 -2.63 -5.87 31.46
C LEU A 157 -2.07 -5.69 32.88
N LYS A 158 -0.88 -6.24 33.16
CA LYS A 158 -0.21 -6.06 34.46
C LYS A 158 0.33 -4.65 34.70
N MET A 159 0.72 -3.95 33.63
CA MET A 159 1.22 -2.58 33.73
C MET A 159 0.07 -1.58 33.97
N ASP A 160 -1.08 -1.84 33.37
CA ASP A 160 -2.33 -1.08 33.58
C ASP A 160 -2.87 -1.24 35.01
N SER A 161 -2.75 -2.44 35.61
CA SER A 161 -3.17 -2.69 36.99
C SER A 161 -2.25 -2.09 38.06
N SER A 162 -1.03 -1.66 37.72
CA SER A 162 -0.08 -1.07 38.67
C SER A 162 -0.14 0.46 38.76
N GLU A 163 -0.88 1.13 37.87
CA GLU A 163 -1.07 2.60 37.91
C GLU A 163 -2.38 3.02 38.62
N GLY A 164 -3.19 2.07 39.12
CA GLY A 164 -4.51 2.34 39.71
C GLY A 164 -4.59 2.33 41.25
N GLU A 165 -3.49 2.22 41.98
CA GLU A 165 -3.48 2.21 43.47
C GLU A 165 -2.38 3.13 44.03
N SER A 166 -2.41 4.41 43.69
CA SER A 166 -1.70 5.44 44.46
C SER A 166 -2.22 6.85 44.15
N ASP A 167 -3.49 7.13 44.44
CA ASP A 167 -3.93 8.53 44.56
C ASP A 167 -5.25 8.62 45.33
N ASP A 168 -5.19 8.51 46.67
CA ASP A 168 -6.31 8.92 47.53
C ASP A 168 -5.93 9.03 49.01
N LYS A 169 -4.81 9.71 49.35
CA LYS A 169 -4.52 10.16 50.72
C LYS A 169 -3.54 11.35 50.73
N GLU A 170 -3.94 12.52 50.23
CA GLU A 170 -3.25 13.78 50.54
C GLU A 170 -4.10 15.03 50.24
N GLU A 171 -5.38 15.02 50.63
CA GLU A 171 -6.20 16.24 50.66
C GLU A 171 -6.98 16.34 51.99
N GLU A 172 -6.27 16.47 53.11
CA GLU A 172 -6.87 16.91 54.37
C GLU A 172 -5.84 17.57 55.30
N GLU A 173 -5.07 18.56 54.82
CA GLU A 173 -4.25 19.39 55.75
C GLU A 173 -3.96 20.83 55.30
N VAL A 174 -4.77 21.42 54.41
CA VAL A 174 -4.58 22.83 53.99
C VAL A 174 -5.89 23.63 54.04
N GLU A 175 -6.62 23.58 55.15
CA GLU A 175 -7.68 24.57 55.41
C GLU A 175 -7.85 24.84 56.91
N ALA A 176 -6.74 25.11 57.61
CA ALA A 176 -6.75 25.59 58.99
C ALA A 176 -5.69 26.67 59.27
N LYS A 177 -5.38 27.50 58.26
CA LYS A 177 -4.58 28.71 58.42
C LYS A 177 -4.96 29.80 57.40
N GLU A 178 -6.20 30.29 57.49
CA GLU A 178 -6.47 31.69 57.14
C GLU A 178 -7.70 32.18 57.93
N GLU A 179 -7.43 33.16 58.80
CA GLU A 179 -8.37 34.09 59.45
C GLU A 179 -9.29 33.53 60.56
N LEU A 180 -9.06 33.92 61.82
CA LEU A 180 -9.74 35.04 62.51
C LEU A 180 -11.24 34.82 62.73
#